data_AF-A0A0G1ZCC5-F1
#
_entry.id   AF-A0A0G1ZCC5-F1
#
_cell.length_a   1.000
_cell.length_b   1.000
_cell.length_c   1.000
_cell.angle_alpha   90.00
_cell.angle_beta   90.00
_cell.angle_gamma   90.00
#
_symmetry.space_group_name_H-M   'P 1'
#
loop_
_entity.id
_entity.type
_entity.pdbx_description
1 polymer ?
#
loop_
_entity_poly.entity_id
_entity_poly.type
_entity_poly.pdbx_seq_one_letter_code
_entity_poly.pdbx_strand_id
1 'polypeptide(L)'
;SDTASSSIVSQILSSITSIPAAVWTYLADTNNRLITAIWGNATTRTLTGADLDSGSLATLADVQTATSSLASAITAGTSALTSEIQNGWTVTLSDFGETTVNTAYKAKLQVLNSATVPTDADSLPTVVIKDSLGSTPVPAPAGAMDRDSAGTYSYSYSIGSSAVGGVWETVVSVVVNGETVKVNDYWSLSSSPADVSIIEITDKIIPTITANVRIDNMGTAASDFYYVYCIVSSADNLCGGDDDIDSGSATAYIHAGSFTDLPLSLDDVPTAGTYWFKVRARALAETNWAAATEQFIAESGIVTPPPGGGGGGGGGGGGGGGATTSSYNGADFNGDGKVNSVDFSILLAFWQRLPPFKNPYVDINKDNKVNSVDFSILLYQWKK
;
A
#
# COMPACT_ATOMS: atom_id res chain seq x y z
N SER A 1 97.71 77.48 44.34
CA SER A 1 96.66 76.97 43.43
C SER A 1 95.88 75.80 44.03
N ASP A 2 96.06 75.44 45.30
CA ASP A 2 95.57 74.16 45.84
C ASP A 2 94.19 74.19 46.51
N THR A 3 93.66 75.37 46.83
CA THR A 3 92.37 75.52 47.53
C THR A 3 91.16 75.35 46.59
N ALA A 4 91.29 75.73 45.32
CA ALA A 4 90.23 75.56 44.32
C ALA A 4 90.10 74.08 43.89
N SER A 5 91.23 73.40 43.67
CA SER A 5 91.27 71.98 43.33
C SER A 5 90.73 71.10 44.45
N SER A 6 91.06 71.39 45.72
CA SER A 6 90.53 70.67 46.89
C SER A 6 89.04 70.90 47.11
N SER A 7 88.53 72.09 46.83
CA SER A 7 87.08 72.41 46.84
C SER A 7 86.31 71.61 45.78
N ILE A 8 86.83 71.56 44.55
CA ILE A 8 86.20 70.80 43.45
C ILE A 8 86.24 69.30 43.75
N VAL A 9 87.37 68.78 44.25
CA VAL A 9 87.49 67.37 44.65
C VAL A 9 86.53 67.04 45.80
N SER A 10 86.39 67.94 46.79
CA SER A 10 85.42 67.77 47.89
C SER A 10 83.97 67.81 47.42
N GLN A 11 83.62 68.63 46.44
CA GLN A 11 82.27 68.69 45.85
C GLN A 11 81.97 67.47 44.98
N ILE A 12 82.96 66.95 44.26
CA ILE A 12 82.83 65.71 43.49
C ILE A 12 82.68 64.53 44.44
N LEU A 13 83.48 64.45 45.52
CA LEU A 13 83.32 63.39 46.53
C LEU A 13 81.97 63.46 47.25
N SER A 14 81.47 64.65 47.62
CA SER A 14 80.15 64.78 48.24
C SER A 14 79.00 64.41 47.29
N SER A 15 79.17 64.73 45.99
CA SER A 15 78.22 64.34 44.95
C SER A 15 78.24 62.82 44.74
N ILE A 16 79.41 62.19 44.66
CA ILE A 16 79.55 60.74 44.47
C ILE A 16 79.04 59.96 45.68
N THR A 17 79.32 60.43 46.90
CA THR A 17 78.89 59.75 48.13
C THR A 17 77.39 59.87 48.40
N SER A 18 76.70 60.85 47.80
CA SER A 18 75.23 61.01 47.92
C SER A 18 74.42 60.21 46.89
N ILE A 19 75.05 59.72 45.81
CA ILE A 19 74.38 58.92 44.77
C ILE A 19 73.67 57.67 45.34
N PRO A 20 74.29 56.82 46.18
CA PRO A 20 73.63 55.62 46.68
C PRO A 20 72.35 55.93 47.47
N ALA A 21 72.36 56.99 48.28
CA ALA A 21 71.19 57.42 49.05
C ALA A 21 70.07 57.96 48.15
N ALA A 22 70.42 58.72 47.11
CA ALA A 22 69.47 59.21 46.12
C ALA A 22 68.83 58.06 45.32
N VAL A 23 69.64 57.09 44.89
CA VAL A 23 69.18 55.88 44.18
C VAL A 23 68.27 55.04 45.07
N TRP A 24 68.62 54.84 46.34
CA TRP A 24 67.78 54.11 47.29
C TRP A 24 66.43 54.80 47.52
N THR A 25 66.44 56.12 47.66
CA THR A 25 65.22 56.92 47.81
C THR A 25 64.34 56.81 46.58
N TYR A 26 64.92 56.88 45.38
CA TYR A 26 64.19 56.72 44.12
C TYR A 26 63.59 55.31 43.98
N LEU A 27 64.37 54.26 44.29
CA LEU A 27 63.88 52.88 44.25
C LEU A 27 62.78 52.62 45.28
N ALA A 28 62.91 53.19 46.48
CA ALA A 28 61.89 53.09 47.52
C ALA A 28 60.60 53.81 47.11
N ASP A 29 60.68 55.02 46.56
CA ASP A 29 59.52 55.74 46.03
C ASP A 29 58.87 54.98 44.86
N THR A 30 59.68 54.47 43.92
CA THR A 30 59.18 53.70 42.78
C THR A 30 58.47 52.43 43.23
N ASN A 31 59.03 51.69 44.20
CA ASN A 31 58.38 50.52 44.77
C ASN A 31 57.09 50.87 45.51
N ASN A 32 57.08 51.98 46.25
CA ASN A 32 55.88 52.42 46.98
C ASN A 32 54.76 52.86 46.02
N ARG A 33 55.12 53.52 44.91
CA ARG A 33 54.20 53.86 43.82
C ARG A 33 53.70 52.61 43.09
N LEU A 34 54.56 51.61 42.87
CA LEU A 34 54.18 50.33 42.26
C LEU A 34 53.21 49.56 43.17
N ILE A 35 53.51 49.50 44.47
CA ILE A 35 52.66 48.89 45.49
C ILE A 35 51.32 49.62 45.57
N THR A 36 51.31 50.96 45.53
CA THR A 36 50.08 51.74 45.56
C THR A 36 49.25 51.55 44.28
N ALA A 37 49.90 51.49 43.11
CA ALA A 37 49.20 51.29 41.83
C ALA A 37 48.64 49.87 41.68
N ILE A 38 49.39 48.85 42.14
CA ILE A 38 49.00 47.44 42.04
C ILE A 38 48.02 47.08 43.16
N TRP A 39 48.32 47.45 44.41
CA TRP A 39 47.60 47.02 45.61
C TRP A 39 46.68 48.07 46.21
N GLY A 40 46.96 49.37 46.05
CA GLY A 40 46.05 50.44 46.47
C GLY A 40 44.74 50.46 45.66
N ASN A 41 44.78 49.96 44.44
CA ASN A 41 43.60 49.63 43.63
C ASN A 41 43.19 48.14 43.74
N ALA A 42 43.92 47.28 44.44
CA ALA A 42 43.52 45.87 44.64
C ALA A 42 42.42 45.71 45.70
N THR A 43 42.27 46.68 46.60
CA THR A 43 41.15 46.72 47.55
C THR A 43 39.83 47.10 46.88
N THR A 44 39.87 47.79 45.73
CA THR A 44 38.71 48.10 44.89
C THR A 44 38.56 47.15 43.71
N ARG A 45 39.64 46.48 43.26
CA ARG A 45 39.57 45.33 42.34
C ARG A 45 39.24 44.05 43.10
N THR A 46 38.12 44.08 43.82
CA THR A 46 37.37 42.90 44.18
C THR A 46 36.54 42.44 42.98
N LEU A 47 36.27 41.14 42.83
CA LEU A 47 35.32 40.56 41.84
C LEU A 47 33.86 41.06 42.00
N THR A 48 33.66 42.17 42.72
CA THR A 48 32.42 42.78 43.16
C THR A 48 32.43 44.31 43.01
N GLY A 49 33.46 44.91 42.40
CA GLY A 49 33.57 46.36 42.19
C GLY A 49 32.66 46.85 41.07
N ALA A 50 31.88 47.90 41.33
CA ALA A 50 30.77 48.38 40.50
C ALA A 50 31.16 49.20 39.24
N ASP A 51 32.45 49.31 38.90
CA ASP A 51 32.95 50.14 37.79
C ASP A 51 33.49 49.30 36.60
N LEU A 52 32.95 48.09 36.38
CA LEU A 52 33.48 47.13 35.41
C LEU A 52 32.56 46.97 34.20
N ASP A 53 32.50 48.01 33.38
CA ASP A 53 31.49 48.17 32.32
C ASP A 53 31.80 47.39 31.03
N SER A 54 32.96 46.74 30.90
CA SER A 54 33.21 45.71 29.87
C SER A 54 34.49 44.91 30.12
N GLY A 55 34.41 43.58 29.96
CA GLY A 55 35.57 42.66 30.01
C GLY A 55 35.88 42.02 31.37
N SER A 56 35.03 42.18 32.38
CA SER A 56 35.24 41.59 33.71
C SER A 56 34.79 40.13 33.78
N LEU A 57 35.50 39.33 34.58
CA LEU A 57 35.01 38.08 35.13
C LEU A 57 33.62 38.34 35.74
N ALA A 58 32.62 37.51 35.41
CA ALA A 58 31.25 37.66 35.88
C ALA A 58 31.20 37.74 37.42
N THR A 59 30.47 38.71 37.96
CA THR A 59 30.28 38.84 39.42
C THR A 59 29.40 37.67 39.93
N LEU A 60 29.42 37.41 41.24
CA LEU A 60 28.49 36.43 41.83
C LEU A 60 27.03 36.76 41.52
N ALA A 61 26.68 38.05 41.47
CA ALA A 61 25.34 38.52 41.15
C ALA A 61 24.96 38.22 39.67
N ASP A 62 25.91 38.38 38.75
CA ASP A 62 25.70 38.03 37.32
C ASP A 62 25.44 36.54 37.17
N VAL A 63 26.25 35.70 37.83
CA VAL A 63 26.08 34.24 37.80
C VAL A 63 24.74 33.83 38.41
N GLN A 64 24.37 34.42 39.55
CA GLN A 64 23.07 34.15 40.18
C GLN A 64 21.90 34.56 39.31
N THR A 65 21.98 35.74 38.67
CA THR A 65 20.95 36.25 37.76
C THR A 65 20.79 35.40 36.51
N ALA A 66 21.90 34.99 35.90
CA ALA A 66 21.89 34.08 34.76
C ALA A 66 21.33 32.70 35.15
N THR A 67 21.74 32.18 36.31
CA THR A 67 21.28 30.87 36.82
C THR A 67 19.79 30.88 37.14
N SER A 68 19.28 31.93 37.80
CA SER A 68 17.84 32.05 38.12
C SER A 68 16.99 32.25 36.87
N SER A 69 17.49 32.99 35.89
CA SER A 69 16.83 33.16 34.59
C SER A 69 16.74 31.83 33.82
N LEU A 70 17.83 31.05 33.79
CA LEU A 70 17.85 29.73 33.19
C LEU A 70 16.92 28.75 33.92
N ALA A 71 16.95 28.73 35.26
CA ALA A 71 16.06 27.88 36.06
C ALA A 71 14.58 28.20 35.79
N SER A 72 14.25 29.49 35.66
CA SER A 72 12.90 29.94 35.31
C SER A 72 12.50 29.48 33.90
N ALA A 73 13.40 29.62 32.92
CA ALA A 73 13.15 29.16 31.55
C ALA A 73 12.97 27.64 31.46
N ILE A 74 13.80 26.86 32.18
CA ILE A 74 13.67 25.41 32.26
C ILE A 74 12.32 25.04 32.89
N THR A 75 11.97 25.64 34.02
CA THR A 75 10.71 25.34 34.72
C THR A 75 9.50 25.66 33.85
N ALA A 76 9.52 26.79 33.14
CA ALA A 76 8.48 27.16 32.19
C ALA A 76 8.39 26.14 31.04
N GLY A 77 9.52 25.76 30.44
CA GLY A 77 9.57 24.76 29.37
C GLY A 77 9.09 23.38 29.81
N THR A 78 9.51 22.91 30.99
CA THR A 78 9.06 21.62 31.56
C THR A 78 7.56 21.64 31.85
N SER A 79 7.03 22.75 32.37
CA SER A 79 5.60 22.88 32.66
C SER A 79 4.77 22.88 31.37
N ALA A 80 5.22 23.60 30.34
CA ALA A 80 4.59 23.60 29.02
C ALA A 80 4.58 22.20 28.38
N LEU A 81 5.72 21.51 28.37
CA LEU A 81 5.82 20.14 27.84
C LEU A 81 4.95 19.15 28.63
N THR A 82 4.91 19.28 29.96
CA THR A 82 4.07 18.42 30.80
C THR A 82 2.60 18.65 30.46
N SER A 83 2.18 19.91 30.26
CA SER A 83 0.82 20.23 29.84
C SER A 83 0.48 19.63 28.47
N GLU A 84 1.39 19.73 27.50
CA GLU A 84 1.22 19.14 26.16
C GLU A 84 1.10 17.61 26.22
N ILE A 85 1.97 16.94 26.99
CA ILE A 85 1.89 15.48 27.16
C ILE A 85 0.58 15.07 27.81
N GLN A 86 0.11 15.80 28.82
CA GLN A 86 -1.16 15.52 29.49
C GLN A 86 -2.38 15.69 28.58
N ASN A 87 -2.26 16.49 27.51
CA ASN A 87 -3.29 16.63 26.47
C ASN A 87 -3.34 15.44 25.50
N GLY A 88 -2.40 14.49 25.56
CA GLY A 88 -2.41 13.31 24.69
C GLY A 88 -3.54 12.33 25.02
N TRP A 89 -4.26 11.86 23.99
CA TRP A 89 -5.32 10.86 24.10
C TRP A 89 -5.11 9.74 23.09
N THR A 90 -5.50 8.52 23.47
CA THR A 90 -5.59 7.39 22.55
C THR A 90 -7.04 6.95 22.44
N VAL A 91 -7.55 6.94 21.21
CA VAL A 91 -8.91 6.49 20.90
C VAL A 91 -8.81 5.30 19.95
N THR A 92 -9.42 4.19 20.31
CA THR A 92 -9.36 2.94 19.53
C THR A 92 -10.74 2.37 19.34
N LEU A 93 -11.05 1.98 18.10
CA LEU A 93 -12.29 1.32 17.72
C LEU A 93 -12.00 -0.16 17.41
N SER A 94 -12.90 -1.06 17.81
CA SER A 94 -12.84 -2.46 17.42
C SER A 94 -12.99 -2.62 15.90
N ASP A 95 -12.25 -3.56 15.32
CA ASP A 95 -12.47 -4.07 13.97
C ASP A 95 -13.48 -5.23 14.01
N PHE A 96 -14.60 -5.10 13.30
CA PHE A 96 -15.66 -6.10 13.30
C PHE A 96 -15.51 -7.14 12.17
N GLY A 97 -14.89 -6.78 11.05
CA GLY A 97 -14.66 -7.67 9.91
C GLY A 97 -15.86 -7.88 8.98
N GLU A 98 -16.73 -8.85 9.29
CA GLU A 98 -17.81 -9.27 8.39
C GLU A 98 -19.08 -9.70 9.13
N THR A 99 -20.24 -9.44 8.51
CA THR A 99 -21.50 -10.06 8.93
C THR A 99 -22.49 -10.21 7.77
N THR A 100 -23.67 -10.74 8.08
CA THR A 100 -24.77 -10.93 7.12
C THR A 100 -25.98 -10.08 7.49
N VAL A 101 -26.95 -9.98 6.61
CA VAL A 101 -28.28 -9.42 6.92
C VAL A 101 -28.97 -10.15 8.10
N ASN A 102 -29.95 -9.49 8.75
CA ASN A 102 -30.69 -9.99 9.92
C ASN A 102 -29.83 -10.26 11.17
N THR A 103 -28.61 -9.73 11.20
CA THR A 103 -27.74 -9.74 12.38
C THR A 103 -27.60 -8.30 12.91
N ALA A 104 -26.59 -8.07 13.76
CA ALA A 104 -26.22 -6.73 14.17
C ALA A 104 -24.71 -6.49 13.99
N TYR A 105 -24.36 -5.33 13.47
CA TYR A 105 -23.02 -4.76 13.59
C TYR A 105 -22.79 -4.37 15.05
N LYS A 106 -21.59 -4.64 15.58
CA LYS A 106 -21.20 -4.28 16.94
C LYS A 106 -19.85 -3.59 16.95
N ALA A 107 -19.76 -2.50 17.69
CA ALA A 107 -18.52 -1.79 17.92
C ALA A 107 -18.23 -1.61 19.40
N LYS A 108 -16.95 -1.61 19.76
CA LYS A 108 -16.44 -1.20 21.07
C LYS A 108 -15.38 -0.13 20.87
N LEU A 109 -15.54 0.98 21.58
CA LEU A 109 -14.62 2.11 21.57
C LEU A 109 -13.92 2.19 22.92
N GLN A 110 -12.61 2.40 22.90
CA GLN A 110 -11.80 2.67 24.08
C GLN A 110 -11.15 4.05 23.98
N VAL A 111 -11.23 4.82 25.07
CA VAL A 111 -10.65 6.15 25.23
C VAL A 111 -9.71 6.12 26.43
N LEU A 112 -8.42 6.36 26.18
CA LEU A 112 -7.37 6.39 27.18
C LEU A 112 -6.74 7.78 27.22
N ASN A 113 -6.44 8.27 28.42
CA ASN A 113 -5.65 9.49 28.60
C ASN A 113 -4.14 9.24 28.36
N SER A 114 -3.33 10.28 28.50
CA SER A 114 -1.88 10.24 28.33
C SER A 114 -1.15 9.24 29.24
N ALA A 115 -1.75 8.86 30.36
CA ALA A 115 -1.26 7.84 31.29
C ALA A 115 -1.80 6.43 30.98
N THR A 116 -2.42 6.22 29.81
CA THR A 116 -3.06 4.96 29.37
C THR A 116 -4.20 4.49 30.28
N VAL A 117 -4.80 5.41 31.04
CA VAL A 117 -5.92 5.10 31.94
C VAL A 117 -7.24 5.35 31.21
N PRO A 118 -8.20 4.39 31.23
CA PRO A 118 -9.53 4.59 30.67
C PRO A 118 -10.21 5.81 31.29
N THR A 119 -10.56 6.77 30.45
CA THR A 119 -11.11 8.06 30.86
C THR A 119 -12.27 8.41 29.94
N ASP A 120 -13.37 8.87 30.52
CA ASP A 120 -14.56 9.23 29.75
C ASP A 120 -14.30 10.41 28.82
N ALA A 121 -14.91 10.35 27.64
CA ALA A 121 -15.04 11.47 26.72
C ALA A 121 -15.96 12.57 27.31
N ASP A 122 -15.83 13.79 26.80
CA ASP A 122 -16.57 14.97 27.27
C ASP A 122 -18.09 14.83 27.05
N SER A 123 -18.48 13.99 26.09
CA SER A 123 -19.86 13.63 25.78
C SER A 123 -19.92 12.21 25.20
N LEU A 124 -21.12 11.64 25.11
CA LEU A 124 -21.30 10.32 24.49
C LEU A 124 -20.80 10.36 23.02
N PRO A 125 -19.91 9.44 22.62
CA PRO A 125 -19.48 9.32 21.25
C PRO A 125 -20.65 9.12 20.30
N THR A 126 -20.54 9.68 19.09
CA THR A 126 -21.57 9.56 18.05
C THR A 126 -21.09 8.66 16.92
N VAL A 127 -22.03 7.93 16.31
CA VAL A 127 -21.78 6.91 15.29
C VAL A 127 -22.56 7.23 14.01
N VAL A 128 -21.86 7.16 12.88
CA VAL A 128 -22.42 7.26 11.53
C VAL A 128 -22.00 6.02 10.76
N ILE A 129 -22.97 5.25 10.24
CA ILE A 129 -22.70 4.15 9.31
C ILE A 129 -23.06 4.58 7.90
N LYS A 130 -22.19 4.28 6.93
CA LYS A 130 -22.46 4.42 5.49
C LYS A 130 -22.53 3.03 4.87
N ASP A 131 -23.52 2.83 4.01
CA ASP A 131 -23.67 1.60 3.24
C ASP A 131 -22.62 1.49 2.13
N SER A 132 -22.65 0.37 1.40
CA SER A 132 -21.74 0.09 0.28
C SER A 132 -21.87 1.03 -0.92
N LEU A 133 -22.96 1.80 -1.02
CA LEU A 133 -23.18 2.79 -2.06
C LEU A 133 -22.73 4.20 -1.64
N GLY A 134 -22.30 4.38 -0.39
CA GLY A 134 -21.91 5.67 0.17
C GLY A 134 -23.09 6.57 0.50
N SER A 135 -24.30 6.02 0.67
CA SER A 135 -25.52 6.77 1.01
C SER A 135 -25.42 7.47 2.37
N THR A 136 -26.39 8.35 2.65
CA THR A 136 -26.53 9.10 3.91
C THR A 136 -26.46 8.22 5.18
N PRO A 137 -26.03 8.78 6.32
CA PRO A 137 -25.87 8.08 7.61
C PRO A 137 -27.05 7.18 7.97
N VAL A 138 -26.75 5.94 8.36
CA VAL A 138 -27.71 5.06 9.02
C VAL A 138 -27.20 4.77 10.45
N PRO A 139 -28.00 4.99 11.50
CA PRO A 139 -29.31 5.64 11.51
C PRO A 139 -29.23 7.16 11.29
N ALA A 140 -30.36 7.75 10.90
CA ALA A 140 -30.58 9.20 10.90
C ALA A 140 -31.63 9.55 11.98
N PRO A 141 -31.30 10.36 13.00
CA PRO A 141 -30.01 11.02 13.24
C PRO A 141 -28.90 10.05 13.69
N ALA A 142 -27.66 10.53 13.68
CA ALA A 142 -26.48 9.76 14.10
C ALA A 142 -26.71 9.08 15.46
N GLY A 143 -26.30 7.82 15.56
CA GLY A 143 -26.43 7.05 16.80
C GLY A 143 -25.52 7.62 17.89
N ALA A 144 -25.90 7.44 19.15
CA ALA A 144 -24.99 7.61 20.27
C ALA A 144 -24.49 6.23 20.72
N MET A 145 -23.23 6.13 21.14
CA MET A 145 -22.74 4.94 21.82
C MET A 145 -23.24 4.89 23.26
N ASP A 146 -23.43 3.68 23.79
CA ASP A 146 -23.73 3.44 25.19
C ASP A 146 -22.43 3.40 26.00
N ARG A 147 -22.44 4.00 27.19
CA ARG A 147 -21.30 3.94 28.11
C ARG A 147 -21.34 2.64 28.91
N ASP A 148 -20.36 1.76 28.67
CA ASP A 148 -20.19 0.52 29.43
C ASP A 148 -19.50 0.80 30.78
N SER A 149 -18.40 1.55 30.74
CA SER A 149 -17.57 1.92 31.89
C SER A 149 -16.71 3.14 31.56
N ALA A 150 -15.86 3.58 32.50
CA ALA A 150 -14.95 4.70 32.25
C ALA A 150 -14.14 4.48 30.97
N GLY A 151 -14.24 5.42 30.03
CA GLY A 151 -13.53 5.39 28.75
C GLY A 151 -13.84 4.19 27.86
N THR A 152 -14.92 3.45 28.10
CA THR A 152 -15.33 2.30 27.28
C THR A 152 -16.79 2.44 26.87
N TYR A 153 -17.03 2.36 25.57
CA TYR A 153 -18.35 2.55 24.97
C TYR A 153 -18.67 1.41 24.02
N SER A 154 -19.94 1.06 23.90
CA SER A 154 -20.43 0.05 22.97
C SER A 154 -21.51 0.60 22.06
N TYR A 155 -21.63 -0.01 20.88
CA TYR A 155 -22.68 0.32 19.92
C TYR A 155 -23.15 -0.96 19.23
N SER A 156 -24.45 -1.05 18.98
CA SER A 156 -25.06 -2.15 18.24
C SER A 156 -26.06 -1.59 17.23
N TYR A 157 -25.92 -1.98 15.96
CA TYR A 157 -26.83 -1.60 14.89
C TYR A 157 -27.44 -2.84 14.26
N SER A 158 -28.77 -2.95 14.29
CA SER A 158 -29.49 -4.08 13.69
C SER A 158 -29.60 -3.89 12.19
N ILE A 159 -29.24 -4.92 11.42
CA ILE A 159 -29.18 -4.88 9.96
C ILE A 159 -30.43 -5.54 9.40
N GLY A 160 -31.22 -4.77 8.65
CA GLY A 160 -32.44 -5.29 8.02
C GLY A 160 -32.16 -6.27 6.86
N SER A 161 -33.15 -7.10 6.54
CA SER A 161 -33.07 -8.10 5.45
C SER A 161 -32.91 -7.51 4.05
N SER A 162 -33.20 -6.23 3.87
CA SER A 162 -33.11 -5.52 2.58
C SER A 162 -31.85 -4.66 2.46
N ALA A 163 -30.92 -4.77 3.41
CA ALA A 163 -29.67 -4.02 3.36
C ALA A 163 -28.81 -4.47 2.16
N VAL A 164 -28.19 -3.50 1.49
CA VAL A 164 -27.35 -3.75 0.32
C VAL A 164 -26.01 -4.32 0.78
N GLY A 165 -25.62 -5.47 0.23
CA GLY A 165 -24.32 -6.08 0.50
C GLY A 165 -23.14 -5.23 0.02
N GLY A 166 -21.95 -5.56 0.53
CA GLY A 166 -20.69 -4.92 0.18
C GLY A 166 -19.96 -4.33 1.37
N VAL A 167 -19.01 -3.44 1.12
CA VAL A 167 -18.17 -2.84 2.16
C VAL A 167 -18.86 -1.61 2.74
N TRP A 168 -19.17 -1.64 4.04
CA TRP A 168 -19.77 -0.57 4.81
C TRP A 168 -18.68 0.17 5.63
N GLU A 169 -18.91 1.44 5.94
CA GLU A 169 -18.01 2.26 6.77
C GLU A 169 -18.74 2.72 8.02
N THR A 170 -18.16 2.48 9.20
CA THR A 170 -18.60 3.07 10.46
C THR A 170 -17.61 4.15 10.88
N VAL A 171 -18.10 5.36 11.16
CA VAL A 171 -17.31 6.49 11.66
C VAL A 171 -17.81 6.86 13.05
N VAL A 172 -16.91 6.83 14.03
CA VAL A 172 -17.18 7.27 15.39
C VAL A 172 -16.50 8.61 15.64
N SER A 173 -17.25 9.59 16.14
CA SER A 173 -16.74 10.90 16.56
C SER A 173 -16.77 11.01 18.09
N VAL A 174 -15.62 11.31 18.68
CA VAL A 174 -15.38 11.39 20.12
C VAL A 174 -14.88 12.80 20.43
N VAL A 175 -15.40 13.43 21.49
CA VAL A 175 -14.89 14.73 21.97
C VAL A 175 -14.10 14.52 23.26
N VAL A 176 -12.83 14.90 23.27
CA VAL A 176 -11.94 14.82 24.43
C VAL A 176 -11.23 16.16 24.59
N ASN A 177 -11.30 16.76 25.79
CA ASN A 177 -10.71 18.07 26.07
C ASN A 177 -11.15 19.18 25.09
N GLY A 178 -12.39 19.14 24.61
CA GLY A 178 -12.94 20.05 23.61
C GLY A 178 -12.53 19.77 22.16
N GLU A 179 -11.63 18.82 21.90
CA GLU A 179 -11.20 18.44 20.56
C GLU A 179 -11.94 17.20 20.06
N THR A 180 -12.24 17.18 18.76
CA THR A 180 -12.92 16.03 18.12
C THR A 180 -11.91 15.08 17.50
N VAL A 181 -11.90 13.83 17.98
CA VAL A 181 -11.18 12.70 17.38
C VAL A 181 -12.16 11.82 16.61
N LYS A 182 -11.77 11.43 15.38
CA LYS A 182 -12.55 10.51 14.56
C LYS A 182 -11.78 9.23 14.32
N VAL A 183 -12.47 8.11 14.48
CA VAL A 183 -11.97 6.77 14.16
C VAL A 183 -13.01 6.06 13.29
N ASN A 184 -12.56 5.13 12.45
CA ASN A 184 -13.44 4.41 11.55
C ASN A 184 -13.12 2.91 11.50
N ASP A 185 -14.11 2.15 11.03
CA ASP A 185 -14.07 0.72 10.80
C ASP A 185 -14.73 0.41 9.45
N TYR A 186 -14.06 -0.39 8.63
CA TYR A 186 -14.60 -0.88 7.35
C TYR A 186 -14.94 -2.36 7.50
N TRP A 187 -16.19 -2.72 7.24
CA TRP A 187 -16.68 -4.08 7.41
C TRP A 187 -17.51 -4.55 6.22
N SER A 188 -17.51 -5.84 5.96
CA SER A 188 -18.26 -6.43 4.85
C SER A 188 -19.64 -6.89 5.31
N LEU A 189 -20.67 -6.58 4.53
CA LEU A 189 -22.02 -7.10 4.69
C LEU A 189 -22.32 -8.06 3.54
N SER A 190 -22.59 -9.33 3.84
CA SER A 190 -23.12 -10.29 2.87
C SER A 190 -24.66 -10.32 2.92
N SER A 191 -25.29 -10.14 1.76
CA SER A 191 -26.75 -10.06 1.58
C SER A 191 -27.28 -11.02 0.51
N SER A 192 -26.38 -11.52 -0.34
CA SER A 192 -26.55 -12.40 -1.50
C SER A 192 -25.38 -13.42 -1.55
N PRO A 193 -25.04 -14.13 -0.46
CA PRO A 193 -23.94 -15.10 -0.48
C PRO A 193 -24.19 -16.16 -1.56
N ALA A 194 -23.14 -16.46 -2.33
CA ALA A 194 -23.15 -17.52 -3.33
C ALA A 194 -22.97 -18.89 -2.66
N ASP A 195 -23.66 -19.90 -3.20
CA ASP A 195 -23.24 -21.29 -3.11
C ASP A 195 -23.10 -21.85 -4.52
N VAL A 196 -22.08 -22.66 -4.76
CA VAL A 196 -21.71 -23.09 -6.11
C VAL A 196 -21.43 -24.59 -6.09
N SER A 197 -22.00 -25.30 -7.06
CA SER A 197 -21.76 -26.73 -7.24
C SER A 197 -21.62 -27.11 -8.71
N ILE A 198 -20.74 -28.06 -9.00
CA ILE A 198 -20.70 -28.73 -10.30
C ILE A 198 -21.62 -29.94 -10.17
N ILE A 199 -22.74 -29.95 -10.90
CA ILE A 199 -23.70 -31.04 -10.85
C ILE A 199 -23.08 -32.27 -11.51
N GLU A 200 -22.55 -32.09 -12.72
CA GLU A 200 -21.88 -33.13 -13.49
C GLU A 200 -21.04 -32.54 -14.63
N ILE A 201 -20.07 -33.31 -15.12
CA ILE A 201 -19.40 -33.04 -16.41
C ILE A 201 -20.18 -33.79 -17.49
N THR A 202 -21.03 -33.07 -18.22
CA THR A 202 -21.99 -33.61 -19.20
C THR A 202 -21.32 -34.06 -20.49
N ASP A 203 -20.26 -33.39 -20.92
CA ASP A 203 -19.46 -33.77 -22.09
C ASP A 203 -17.98 -33.79 -21.73
N LYS A 204 -17.32 -34.91 -22.02
CA LYS A 204 -15.91 -35.17 -21.72
C LYS A 204 -15.07 -35.33 -22.99
N ILE A 205 -15.66 -35.15 -24.17
CA ILE A 205 -15.03 -35.42 -25.46
C ILE A 205 -14.22 -34.21 -25.94
N ILE A 206 -12.91 -34.37 -26.08
CA ILE A 206 -12.05 -33.30 -26.60
C ILE A 206 -12.45 -32.93 -28.06
N PRO A 207 -12.33 -31.65 -28.45
CA PRO A 207 -11.70 -30.56 -27.68
C PRO A 207 -12.64 -29.83 -26.71
N THR A 208 -13.95 -30.11 -26.77
CA THR A 208 -14.98 -29.38 -26.00
C THR A 208 -15.47 -30.16 -24.79
N ILE A 209 -15.20 -29.63 -23.60
CA ILE A 209 -15.70 -30.15 -22.34
C ILE A 209 -16.85 -29.27 -21.88
N THR A 210 -17.95 -29.88 -21.46
CA THR A 210 -19.10 -29.16 -20.90
C THR A 210 -19.43 -29.66 -19.51
N ALA A 211 -19.63 -28.74 -18.58
CA ALA A 211 -20.10 -29.01 -17.23
C ALA A 211 -21.46 -28.35 -17.00
N ASN A 212 -22.35 -29.05 -16.29
CA ASN A 212 -23.56 -28.43 -15.76
C ASN A 212 -23.26 -27.92 -14.34
N VAL A 213 -23.34 -26.61 -14.16
CA VAL A 213 -23.00 -25.92 -12.91
C VAL A 213 -24.22 -25.24 -12.34
N ARG A 214 -24.40 -25.34 -11.04
CA ARG A 214 -25.45 -24.63 -10.30
C ARG A 214 -24.85 -23.53 -9.42
N ILE A 215 -25.46 -22.36 -9.49
CA ILE A 215 -25.17 -21.22 -8.62
C ILE A 215 -26.46 -20.88 -7.86
N ASP A 216 -26.40 -20.93 -6.54
CA ASP A 216 -27.48 -20.56 -5.63
C ASP A 216 -27.19 -19.18 -5.03
N ASN A 217 -28.22 -18.34 -4.99
CA ASN A 217 -28.24 -17.13 -4.18
C ASN A 217 -28.85 -17.46 -2.82
N MET A 218 -28.01 -17.69 -1.82
CA MET A 218 -28.41 -18.06 -0.46
C MET A 218 -28.86 -16.86 0.38
N GLY A 219 -28.88 -15.66 -0.20
CA GLY A 219 -29.24 -14.42 0.47
C GLY A 219 -30.70 -14.00 0.36
N THR A 220 -30.94 -12.77 0.83
CA THR A 220 -32.26 -12.13 0.86
C THR A 220 -32.40 -11.01 -0.16
N ALA A 221 -31.30 -10.59 -0.80
CA ALA A 221 -31.30 -9.65 -1.91
C ALA A 221 -31.05 -10.37 -3.24
N ALA A 222 -31.68 -9.88 -4.31
CA ALA A 222 -31.35 -10.34 -5.65
C ALA A 222 -30.06 -9.66 -6.13
N SER A 223 -29.24 -10.36 -6.90
CA SER A 223 -27.96 -9.83 -7.37
C SER A 223 -27.55 -10.44 -8.71
N ASP A 224 -26.66 -9.74 -9.39
CA ASP A 224 -25.89 -10.29 -10.50
C ASP A 224 -24.69 -11.05 -9.93
N PHE A 225 -24.58 -12.33 -10.27
CA PHE A 225 -23.46 -13.18 -9.88
C PHE A 225 -22.44 -13.19 -10.99
N TYR A 226 -21.22 -12.76 -10.68
CA TYR A 226 -20.07 -12.93 -11.55
C TYR A 226 -19.43 -14.28 -11.25
N TYR A 227 -19.22 -15.08 -12.29
CA TYR A 227 -18.60 -16.39 -12.17
C TYR A 227 -17.49 -16.58 -13.20
N VAL A 228 -16.47 -17.32 -12.78
CA VAL A 228 -15.30 -17.70 -13.57
C VAL A 228 -15.19 -19.21 -13.49
N TYR A 229 -14.94 -19.84 -14.62
CA TYR A 229 -14.77 -21.28 -14.73
C TYR A 229 -13.58 -21.61 -15.62
N CYS A 230 -12.92 -22.74 -15.36
CA CYS A 230 -11.74 -23.14 -16.10
C CYS A 230 -11.53 -24.65 -16.04
N ILE A 231 -10.69 -25.13 -16.95
CA ILE A 231 -10.12 -26.47 -16.93
C ILE A 231 -8.64 -26.35 -16.64
N VAL A 232 -8.16 -27.15 -15.68
CA VAL A 232 -6.77 -27.15 -15.26
C VAL A 232 -6.21 -28.57 -15.23
N SER A 233 -4.90 -28.70 -15.44
CA SER A 233 -4.17 -29.98 -15.42
C SER A 233 -3.60 -30.34 -14.03
N SER A 234 -3.77 -29.46 -13.04
CA SER A 234 -3.34 -29.67 -11.66
C SER A 234 -4.44 -29.25 -10.69
N ALA A 235 -4.64 -30.05 -9.64
CA ALA A 235 -5.57 -29.72 -8.56
C ALA A 235 -5.20 -28.43 -7.81
N ASP A 236 -3.93 -28.01 -7.82
CA ASP A 236 -3.44 -26.86 -7.07
C ASP A 236 -3.65 -25.52 -7.80
N ASN A 237 -3.91 -25.52 -9.10
CA ASN A 237 -4.20 -24.29 -9.85
C ASN A 237 -5.57 -23.71 -9.41
N LEU A 238 -5.62 -22.43 -9.07
CA LEU A 238 -6.78 -21.76 -8.46
C LEU A 238 -7.75 -21.09 -9.44
N CYS A 239 -7.65 -21.34 -10.75
CA CYS A 239 -8.50 -20.77 -11.80
C CYS A 239 -8.31 -19.25 -11.96
N GLY A 240 -7.91 -18.80 -13.16
CA GLY A 240 -7.68 -17.39 -13.49
C GLY A 240 -6.27 -16.88 -13.17
N GLY A 241 -5.26 -17.74 -13.31
CA GLY A 241 -3.83 -17.44 -13.11
C GLY A 241 -2.98 -17.41 -14.38
N ASP A 242 -3.61 -17.37 -15.56
CA ASP A 242 -2.99 -17.51 -16.90
C ASP A 242 -2.27 -18.85 -17.16
N ASP A 243 -2.42 -19.82 -16.26
CA ASP A 243 -1.89 -21.19 -16.34
C ASP A 243 -3.00 -22.26 -16.52
N ASP A 244 -4.19 -21.81 -16.87
CA ASP A 244 -5.35 -22.65 -17.17
C ASP A 244 -5.21 -23.29 -18.56
N ILE A 245 -5.79 -24.47 -18.75
CA ILE A 245 -5.89 -25.09 -20.08
C ILE A 245 -6.87 -24.31 -20.94
N ASP A 246 -8.01 -23.94 -20.34
CA ASP A 246 -9.01 -23.08 -20.93
C ASP A 246 -9.83 -22.42 -19.80
N SER A 247 -10.38 -21.24 -20.04
CA SER A 247 -11.16 -20.50 -19.04
C SER A 247 -12.22 -19.60 -19.67
N GLY A 248 -13.28 -19.34 -18.89
CA GLY A 248 -14.37 -18.47 -19.27
C GLY A 248 -14.94 -17.72 -18.07
N SER A 249 -15.67 -16.65 -18.33
CA SER A 249 -16.40 -15.94 -17.30
C SER A 249 -17.65 -15.28 -17.86
N ALA A 250 -18.66 -15.12 -17.02
CA ALA A 250 -19.91 -14.47 -17.38
C ALA A 250 -20.65 -14.01 -16.12
N THR A 251 -21.84 -13.44 -16.32
CA THR A 251 -22.72 -13.01 -15.23
C THR A 251 -24.10 -13.64 -15.37
N ALA A 252 -24.79 -13.85 -14.25
CA ALA A 252 -26.18 -14.29 -14.21
C ALA A 252 -26.93 -13.58 -13.09
N TYR A 253 -28.12 -13.06 -13.40
CA TYR A 253 -29.00 -12.47 -12.39
C TYR A 253 -29.77 -13.57 -11.66
N ILE A 254 -29.67 -13.61 -10.33
CA ILE A 254 -30.32 -14.63 -9.50
C ILE A 254 -31.13 -13.95 -8.40
N HIS A 255 -32.44 -14.22 -8.37
CA HIS A 255 -33.33 -13.77 -7.30
C HIS A 255 -32.91 -14.36 -5.94
N ALA A 256 -33.23 -13.64 -4.86
CA ALA A 256 -32.98 -14.10 -3.49
C ALA A 256 -33.61 -15.50 -3.24
N GLY A 257 -32.83 -16.41 -2.66
CA GLY A 257 -33.27 -17.79 -2.37
C GLY A 257 -33.52 -18.66 -3.61
N SER A 258 -33.11 -18.21 -4.80
CA SER A 258 -33.23 -18.93 -6.06
C SER A 258 -31.87 -19.45 -6.53
N PHE A 259 -31.87 -20.26 -7.57
CA PHE A 259 -30.66 -20.76 -8.24
C PHE A 259 -30.77 -20.65 -9.76
N THR A 260 -29.64 -20.83 -10.44
CA THR A 260 -29.58 -21.04 -11.88
C THR A 260 -28.65 -22.21 -12.19
N ASP A 261 -29.06 -23.05 -13.15
CA ASP A 261 -28.22 -24.09 -13.73
C ASP A 261 -27.67 -23.58 -15.07
N LEU A 262 -26.38 -23.78 -15.29
CA LEU A 262 -25.64 -23.22 -16.41
C LEU A 262 -24.82 -24.33 -17.09
N PRO A 263 -25.07 -24.62 -18.38
CA PRO A 263 -24.16 -25.44 -19.18
C PRO A 263 -22.96 -24.59 -19.57
N LEU A 264 -21.81 -24.87 -18.95
CA LEU A 264 -20.56 -24.15 -19.18
C LEU A 264 -19.63 -25.01 -20.04
N SER A 265 -19.32 -24.53 -21.24
CA SER A 265 -18.45 -25.21 -22.19
C SER A 265 -17.11 -24.47 -22.34
N LEU A 266 -16.05 -25.26 -22.49
CA LEU A 266 -14.67 -24.84 -22.77
C LEU A 266 -14.13 -25.74 -23.89
N ASP A 267 -13.49 -25.17 -24.90
CA ASP A 267 -13.22 -25.81 -26.20
C ASP A 267 -11.75 -25.97 -26.57
N ASP A 268 -10.83 -25.67 -25.67
CA ASP A 268 -9.37 -25.76 -25.92
C ASP A 268 -8.66 -26.90 -25.14
N VAL A 269 -9.32 -28.03 -24.88
CA VAL A 269 -8.67 -29.19 -24.24
C VAL A 269 -7.90 -30.05 -25.27
N PRO A 270 -6.55 -30.10 -25.23
CA PRO A 270 -5.76 -30.59 -26.36
C PRO A 270 -5.57 -32.11 -26.38
N THR A 271 -5.67 -32.78 -25.23
CA THR A 271 -5.31 -34.19 -25.08
C THR A 271 -6.27 -34.90 -24.14
N ALA A 272 -6.52 -36.19 -24.39
CA ALA A 272 -7.20 -37.04 -23.42
C ALA A 272 -6.32 -37.19 -22.16
N GLY A 273 -6.93 -37.21 -20.98
CA GLY A 273 -6.19 -37.22 -19.72
C GLY A 273 -7.04 -36.78 -18.53
N THR A 274 -6.43 -36.74 -17.34
CA THR A 274 -7.08 -36.28 -16.13
C THR A 274 -6.99 -34.76 -16.02
N TYR A 275 -8.12 -34.12 -15.76
CA TYR A 275 -8.24 -32.68 -15.58
C TYR A 275 -9.21 -32.36 -14.42
N TRP A 276 -9.24 -31.09 -14.02
CA TRP A 276 -10.19 -30.56 -13.06
C TRP A 276 -11.00 -29.45 -13.72
N PHE A 277 -12.32 -29.55 -13.64
CA PHE A 277 -13.21 -28.44 -13.93
C PHE A 277 -13.40 -27.65 -12.64
N LYS A 278 -13.15 -26.34 -12.69
CA LYS A 278 -13.29 -25.47 -11.53
C LYS A 278 -14.24 -24.34 -11.87
N VAL A 279 -15.01 -23.93 -10.88
CA VAL A 279 -15.87 -22.75 -10.98
C VAL A 279 -15.82 -21.99 -9.66
N ARG A 280 -15.81 -20.67 -9.76
CA ARG A 280 -16.04 -19.78 -8.63
C ARG A 280 -17.10 -18.74 -8.99
N ALA A 281 -17.96 -18.39 -8.05
CA ALA A 281 -18.96 -17.35 -8.23
C ALA A 281 -19.06 -16.46 -6.99
N ARG A 282 -19.46 -15.20 -7.21
CA ARG A 282 -19.86 -14.27 -6.16
C ARG A 282 -20.89 -13.29 -6.68
N ALA A 283 -21.74 -12.78 -5.80
CA ALA A 283 -22.53 -11.60 -6.11
C ALA A 283 -21.61 -10.39 -6.37
N LEU A 284 -21.92 -9.55 -7.36
CA LEU A 284 -21.09 -8.39 -7.73
C LEU A 284 -20.91 -7.39 -6.59
N ALA A 285 -21.90 -7.28 -5.71
CA ALA A 285 -21.85 -6.42 -4.54
C ALA A 285 -21.03 -7.02 -3.39
N GLU A 286 -20.53 -8.26 -3.51
CA GLU A 286 -19.83 -8.96 -2.42
C GLU A 286 -18.34 -9.19 -2.72
N THR A 287 -17.59 -9.42 -1.64
CA THR A 287 -16.15 -9.67 -1.70
C THR A 287 -15.83 -11.16 -1.74
N ASN A 288 -16.63 -11.98 -1.05
CA ASN A 288 -16.39 -13.41 -0.87
C ASN A 288 -16.81 -14.26 -2.08
N TRP A 289 -15.98 -15.22 -2.43
CA TRP A 289 -16.21 -16.17 -3.51
C TRP A 289 -16.63 -17.54 -2.95
N ALA A 290 -17.65 -18.14 -3.54
CA ALA A 290 -17.89 -19.57 -3.44
C ALA A 290 -17.19 -20.28 -4.60
N ALA A 291 -16.76 -21.52 -4.40
CA ALA A 291 -16.05 -22.29 -5.41
C ALA A 291 -16.39 -23.78 -5.35
N ALA A 292 -16.38 -24.42 -6.52
CA ALA A 292 -16.49 -25.85 -6.68
C ALA A 292 -15.38 -26.37 -7.61
N THR A 293 -15.00 -27.63 -7.42
CA THR A 293 -13.99 -28.32 -8.21
C THR A 293 -14.41 -29.76 -8.39
N GLU A 294 -14.34 -30.25 -9.63
CA GLU A 294 -14.66 -31.64 -9.98
C GLU A 294 -13.55 -32.20 -10.87
N GLN A 295 -13.07 -33.40 -10.56
CA GLN A 295 -12.10 -34.09 -11.40
C GLN A 295 -12.83 -34.87 -12.51
N PHE A 296 -12.27 -34.88 -13.71
CA PHE A 296 -12.76 -35.73 -14.80
C PHE A 296 -11.62 -36.27 -15.66
N ILE A 297 -11.96 -37.25 -16.51
CA ILE A 297 -11.07 -37.78 -17.53
C ILE A 297 -11.61 -37.31 -18.88
N ALA A 298 -10.83 -36.49 -19.60
CA ALA A 298 -11.10 -36.10 -20.96
C ALA A 298 -10.81 -37.27 -21.91
N GLU A 299 -11.70 -37.48 -22.89
CA GLU A 299 -11.67 -38.61 -23.80
C GLU A 299 -11.50 -38.13 -25.25
N SER A 300 -10.81 -38.90 -26.09
CA SER A 300 -10.77 -38.63 -27.53
C SER A 300 -12.07 -39.05 -28.19
N GLY A 301 -12.65 -38.18 -29.02
CA GLY A 301 -13.82 -38.53 -29.83
C GLY A 301 -13.54 -39.77 -30.68
N ILE A 302 -14.52 -40.68 -30.77
CA ILE A 302 -14.40 -41.88 -31.59
C ILE A 302 -14.48 -41.45 -33.07
N VAL A 303 -13.34 -41.42 -33.76
CA VAL A 303 -13.35 -41.47 -35.22
C VAL A 303 -13.74 -42.89 -35.65
N THR A 304 -15.03 -43.17 -35.84
CA THR A 304 -15.43 -44.41 -36.52
C THR A 304 -14.87 -44.36 -37.95
N PRO A 305 -13.94 -45.26 -38.34
CA PRO A 305 -13.47 -45.31 -39.72
C PRO A 305 -14.64 -45.71 -40.64
N PRO A 306 -14.77 -45.15 -41.85
CA PRO A 306 -15.74 -45.63 -42.82
C PRO A 306 -15.44 -47.11 -43.15
N PRO A 307 -16.45 -47.97 -43.41
CA PRO A 307 -16.20 -49.35 -43.78
C PRO A 307 -15.42 -49.41 -45.09
N GLY A 308 -14.27 -50.08 -45.07
CA GLY A 308 -13.44 -50.30 -46.25
C GLY A 308 -14.16 -51.12 -47.31
N GLY A 309 -14.56 -50.47 -48.40
CA GLY A 309 -14.98 -51.12 -49.64
C GLY A 309 -13.83 -51.12 -50.64
N GLY A 310 -13.35 -52.32 -50.98
CA GLY A 310 -12.30 -52.53 -51.98
C GLY A 310 -12.81 -52.49 -53.43
N GLY A 311 -11.84 -52.36 -54.36
CA GLY A 311 -12.00 -52.40 -55.81
C GLY A 311 -11.87 -51.00 -56.43
N GLY A 312 -11.03 -50.71 -57.42
CA GLY A 312 -10.25 -51.53 -58.34
C GLY A 312 -10.27 -50.81 -59.70
N GLY A 313 -9.11 -50.30 -60.13
CA GLY A 313 -8.75 -50.10 -61.54
C GLY A 313 -9.30 -48.88 -62.31
N GLY A 314 -8.36 -48.13 -62.91
CA GLY A 314 -8.51 -47.68 -64.31
C GLY A 314 -8.59 -46.17 -64.59
N GLY A 315 -7.44 -45.58 -64.91
CA GLY A 315 -7.23 -44.84 -66.17
C GLY A 315 -7.81 -43.43 -66.36
N GLY A 316 -6.90 -42.45 -66.39
CA GLY A 316 -6.75 -41.55 -67.54
C GLY A 316 -7.42 -40.16 -67.49
N GLY A 317 -6.57 -39.12 -67.57
CA GLY A 317 -6.81 -37.99 -68.48
C GLY A 317 -7.22 -36.64 -67.87
N GLY A 318 -6.21 -35.82 -67.56
CA GLY A 318 -6.05 -34.43 -68.04
C GLY A 318 -7.16 -33.40 -67.84
N GLY A 319 -6.85 -32.36 -67.07
CA GLY A 319 -7.60 -31.10 -67.06
C GLY A 319 -7.03 -30.11 -66.07
N GLY A 320 -6.01 -29.36 -66.48
CA GLY A 320 -5.36 -28.33 -65.66
C GLY A 320 -6.29 -27.17 -65.32
N GLY A 321 -6.23 -26.75 -64.07
CA GLY A 321 -6.69 -25.46 -63.56
C GLY A 321 -5.70 -25.04 -62.50
N GLY A 322 -4.90 -24.01 -62.82
CA GLY A 322 -3.67 -23.62 -62.13
C GLY A 322 -3.71 -23.69 -60.61
N ALA A 323 -2.94 -24.63 -60.06
CA ALA A 323 -2.30 -24.41 -58.79
C ALA A 323 -1.24 -23.34 -59.01
N THR A 324 -1.58 -22.08 -58.75
CA THR A 324 -0.57 -21.10 -58.39
C THR A 324 0.14 -21.67 -57.17
N THR A 325 1.36 -22.13 -57.35
CA THR A 325 2.29 -22.35 -56.25
C THR A 325 2.43 -21.01 -55.55
N SER A 326 1.64 -20.80 -54.50
CA SER A 326 1.78 -19.66 -53.59
C SER A 326 3.16 -19.80 -52.95
N SER A 327 4.16 -19.12 -53.51
CA SER A 327 5.43 -18.97 -52.81
C SER A 327 5.13 -18.09 -51.61
N TYR A 328 5.08 -18.67 -50.41
CA TYR A 328 5.05 -17.95 -49.15
C TYR A 328 6.32 -17.10 -49.06
N ASN A 329 6.25 -15.86 -49.57
CA ASN A 329 7.35 -14.91 -49.58
C ASN A 329 7.11 -13.92 -48.45
N GLY A 330 7.72 -14.19 -47.30
CA GLY A 330 7.64 -13.31 -46.14
C GLY A 330 6.29 -13.43 -45.42
N ALA A 331 5.62 -12.29 -45.20
CA ALA A 331 4.46 -12.15 -44.33
C ALA A 331 3.09 -12.44 -44.98
N ASP A 332 3.07 -13.02 -46.19
CA ASP A 332 1.85 -13.48 -46.86
C ASP A 332 1.54 -14.90 -46.39
N PHE A 333 0.67 -15.03 -45.38
CA PHE A 333 0.43 -16.28 -44.68
C PHE A 333 -0.73 -17.09 -45.26
N ASN A 334 -1.63 -16.42 -45.99
CA ASN A 334 -2.73 -17.09 -46.69
C ASN A 334 -2.37 -17.45 -48.14
N GLY A 335 -1.23 -16.97 -48.66
CA GLY A 335 -0.71 -17.29 -49.98
C GLY A 335 -1.43 -16.57 -51.12
N ASP A 336 -2.09 -15.45 -50.84
CA ASP A 336 -2.91 -14.71 -51.82
C ASP A 336 -2.10 -13.68 -52.65
N GLY A 337 -0.81 -13.53 -52.36
CA GLY A 337 0.12 -12.62 -53.04
C GLY A 337 0.13 -11.21 -52.47
N LYS A 338 -0.59 -10.93 -51.38
CA LYS A 338 -0.65 -9.65 -50.69
C LYS A 338 -0.30 -9.83 -49.21
N VAL A 339 0.09 -8.73 -48.56
CA VAL A 339 0.30 -8.69 -47.10
C VAL A 339 -0.62 -7.61 -46.56
N ASN A 340 -1.72 -8.05 -45.94
CA ASN A 340 -2.80 -7.15 -45.50
C ASN A 340 -3.44 -7.58 -44.17
N SER A 341 -4.64 -7.07 -43.88
CA SER A 341 -5.37 -7.34 -42.63
C SER A 341 -5.68 -8.82 -42.40
N VAL A 342 -5.76 -9.63 -43.46
CA VAL A 342 -5.97 -11.07 -43.36
C VAL A 342 -4.71 -11.77 -42.87
N ASP A 343 -3.53 -11.40 -43.36
CA ASP A 343 -2.26 -11.92 -42.83
C ASP A 343 -2.01 -11.45 -41.41
N PHE A 344 -2.42 -10.22 -41.09
CA PHE A 344 -2.36 -9.72 -39.72
C PHE A 344 -3.25 -10.51 -38.76
N SER A 345 -4.49 -10.85 -39.16
CA SER A 345 -5.36 -11.68 -38.31
C SER A 345 -4.82 -13.10 -38.15
N ILE A 346 -4.16 -13.64 -39.19
CA ILE A 346 -3.42 -14.90 -39.08
C ILE A 346 -2.25 -14.76 -38.11
N LEU A 347 -1.43 -13.70 -38.19
CA LEU A 347 -0.33 -13.46 -37.23
C LEU A 347 -0.82 -13.40 -35.79
N LEU A 348 -1.93 -12.69 -35.54
CA LEU A 348 -2.53 -12.57 -34.22
C LEU A 348 -3.04 -13.91 -33.68
N ALA A 349 -3.55 -14.79 -34.55
CA ALA A 349 -3.97 -16.13 -34.16
C ALA A 349 -2.81 -17.00 -33.62
N PHE A 350 -1.55 -16.63 -33.92
CA PHE A 350 -0.36 -17.30 -33.41
C PHE A 350 0.44 -16.46 -32.41
N TRP A 351 -0.06 -15.28 -32.01
CA TRP A 351 0.65 -14.37 -31.12
C TRP A 351 1.03 -15.01 -29.78
N GLN A 352 2.31 -14.91 -29.44
CA GLN A 352 2.93 -15.49 -28.23
C GLN A 352 2.75 -17.01 -28.06
N ARG A 353 2.30 -17.72 -29.11
CA ARG A 353 2.23 -19.19 -29.07
C ARG A 353 3.61 -19.81 -29.18
N LEU A 354 3.76 -21.02 -28.64
CA LEU A 354 4.98 -21.82 -28.74
C LEU A 354 4.88 -22.81 -29.92
N PRO A 355 6.00 -23.16 -30.59
CA PRO A 355 6.00 -24.15 -31.66
C PRO A 355 5.62 -25.57 -31.13
N PRO A 356 5.12 -26.47 -32.00
CA PRO A 356 5.05 -26.36 -33.46
C PRO A 356 3.83 -25.56 -33.95
N PHE A 357 4.07 -24.57 -34.82
CA PHE A 357 3.00 -23.79 -35.43
C PHE A 357 2.32 -24.58 -36.56
N LYS A 358 0.98 -24.61 -36.56
CA LYS A 358 0.19 -25.19 -37.66
C LYS A 358 0.50 -24.50 -39.00
N ASN A 359 0.79 -23.20 -38.97
CA ASN A 359 1.38 -22.46 -40.08
C ASN A 359 2.84 -22.10 -39.73
N PRO A 360 3.85 -22.77 -40.28
CA PRO A 360 5.25 -22.53 -39.91
C PRO A 360 5.79 -21.18 -40.42
N TYR A 361 5.04 -20.46 -41.27
CA TYR A 361 5.48 -19.19 -41.85
C TYR A 361 5.19 -17.97 -40.95
N VAL A 362 4.37 -18.13 -39.91
CA VAL A 362 3.98 -17.03 -39.01
C VAL A 362 5.10 -16.53 -38.10
N ASP A 363 6.12 -17.36 -37.87
CA ASP A 363 7.41 -16.99 -37.29
C ASP A 363 8.34 -16.59 -38.44
N ILE A 364 8.31 -15.29 -38.79
CA ILE A 364 8.94 -14.77 -40.00
C ILE A 364 10.45 -14.70 -39.82
N ASN A 365 10.92 -14.39 -38.60
CA ASN A 365 12.34 -14.29 -38.28
C ASN A 365 12.97 -15.63 -37.83
N LYS A 366 12.16 -16.69 -37.67
CA LYS A 366 12.53 -18.06 -37.29
C LYS A 366 13.16 -18.16 -35.91
N ASP A 367 12.70 -17.35 -34.96
CA ASP A 367 13.19 -17.34 -33.58
C ASP A 367 12.39 -18.25 -32.62
N ASN A 368 11.45 -19.05 -33.16
CA ASN A 368 10.50 -19.91 -32.47
C ASN A 368 9.47 -19.16 -31.63
N LYS A 369 9.24 -17.87 -31.90
CA LYS A 369 8.21 -17.06 -31.25
C LYS A 369 7.47 -16.26 -32.31
N VAL A 370 6.22 -15.92 -32.03
CA VAL A 370 5.47 -14.96 -32.85
C VAL A 370 5.18 -13.77 -31.95
N ASN A 371 5.90 -12.67 -32.17
CA ASN A 371 5.85 -11.52 -31.29
C ASN A 371 5.96 -10.19 -32.05
N SER A 372 6.22 -9.10 -31.32
CA SER A 372 6.38 -7.75 -31.89
C SER A 372 7.38 -7.66 -33.02
N VAL A 373 8.39 -8.54 -33.06
CA VAL A 373 9.37 -8.61 -34.14
C VAL A 373 8.71 -9.11 -35.43
N ASP A 374 7.96 -10.22 -35.40
CA ASP A 374 7.22 -10.73 -36.57
C ASP A 374 6.16 -9.75 -37.04
N PHE A 375 5.44 -9.11 -36.11
CA PHE A 375 4.48 -8.07 -36.46
C PHE A 375 5.15 -6.87 -37.14
N SER A 376 6.33 -6.45 -36.67
CA SER A 376 7.07 -5.37 -37.31
C SER A 376 7.51 -5.72 -38.74
N ILE A 377 7.85 -6.99 -39.00
CA ILE A 377 8.21 -7.48 -40.34
C ILE A 377 6.96 -7.55 -41.23
N LEU A 378 5.82 -7.97 -40.70
CA LEU A 378 4.54 -7.96 -41.41
C LEU A 378 4.14 -6.55 -41.82
N LEU A 379 4.22 -5.57 -40.91
CA LEU A 379 3.94 -4.17 -41.22
C LEU A 379 4.92 -3.59 -42.24
N TYR A 380 6.20 -3.97 -42.18
CA TYR A 380 7.19 -3.55 -43.16
C TYR A 380 6.86 -4.05 -44.58
N GLN A 381 6.30 -5.27 -44.68
CA GLN A 381 5.93 -5.88 -45.96
C GLN A 381 4.52 -5.54 -46.41
N TRP A 382 3.79 -4.72 -45.65
CA TRP A 382 2.40 -4.37 -45.92
C TRP A 382 2.23 -3.70 -47.28
N LYS A 383 1.42 -4.33 -48.14
CA LYS A 383 1.09 -3.79 -49.47
C LYS A 383 -0.44 -3.66 -49.56
N LYS A 384 -0.89 -2.47 -49.96
CA LYS A 384 -2.31 -2.15 -50.13
C LYS A 384 -2.98 -3.01 -51.21
#